data_AF-A0A258L2P9-F1
#
_entry.id   AF-A0A258L2P9-F1
#
_cell.length_a   1.000
_cell.length_b   1.000
_cell.length_c   1.000
_cell.angle_alpha   90.00
_cell.angle_beta   90.00
_cell.angle_gamma   90.00
#
_symmetry.space_group_name_H-M   'P 1'
#
loop_
_entity.id
_entity.type
_entity.pdbx_description
1 polymer ?
#
loop_
_entity_poly.entity_id
_entity_poly.type
_entity_poly.pdbx_seq_one_letter_code
_entity_poly.pdbx_strand_id
1 'polypeptide(L)'
;MGFAGKAGLTAVGLVLAVAGVVAVRTATFKAPASVDVAAANLVAAKPVDTARAAANLAQAIRFQTISHQDQADDLPAEWDRLHAWLQTTYPAAHAAMTREVLTGHTLVYTWAGSNPALPPIVLMAHQDVVPVTPGSEASWTHAPFAGVVADGAVWGRGAIDDKGSL
;
A
#
# COMPACT_ATOMS: atom_id res chain seq x y z
N MET A 1 -3.82 -51.25 -23.39
CA MET A 1 -3.88 -50.15 -22.40
C MET A 1 -5.07 -49.25 -22.72
N GLY A 2 -6.06 -49.21 -21.83
CA GLY A 2 -7.29 -48.41 -22.02
C GLY A 2 -7.02 -46.90 -22.00
N PHE A 3 -7.94 -46.13 -22.55
CA PHE A 3 -7.93 -44.66 -22.63
C PHE A 3 -7.56 -43.99 -21.28
N ALA A 4 -8.06 -44.53 -20.16
CA ALA A 4 -7.75 -44.06 -18.81
C ALA A 4 -6.27 -44.18 -18.42
N GLY A 5 -5.56 -45.22 -18.89
CA GLY A 5 -4.12 -45.39 -18.62
C GLY A 5 -3.28 -44.37 -19.37
N LYS A 6 -3.67 -44.03 -20.61
CA LYS A 6 -3.00 -42.97 -21.40
C LYS A 6 -3.24 -41.59 -20.79
N ALA A 7 -4.46 -41.31 -20.34
CA ALA A 7 -4.80 -40.07 -19.64
C ALA A 7 -4.01 -39.90 -18.33
N GLY A 8 -3.85 -40.96 -17.53
CA GLY A 8 -3.06 -40.93 -16.30
C GLY A 8 -1.57 -40.68 -16.55
N LEU A 9 -0.98 -41.34 -17.56
CA LEU A 9 0.41 -41.11 -17.97
C LEU A 9 0.64 -39.67 -18.48
N THR A 10 -0.29 -39.13 -19.26
CA THR A 10 -0.23 -37.74 -19.73
C THR A 10 -0.31 -36.76 -18.56
N ALA A 11 -1.18 -37.00 -17.56
CA ALA A 11 -1.31 -36.16 -16.38
C ALA A 11 -0.02 -36.16 -15.54
N VAL A 12 0.58 -37.32 -15.30
CA VAL A 12 1.87 -37.43 -14.59
C VAL A 12 2.98 -36.72 -15.36
N GLY A 13 3.03 -36.90 -16.69
CA GLY A 13 3.98 -36.20 -17.55
C GLY A 13 3.85 -34.68 -17.48
N LEU A 14 2.62 -34.16 -17.46
CA LEU A 14 2.33 -32.73 -17.29
C LEU A 14 2.80 -32.20 -15.93
N VAL A 15 2.50 -32.92 -14.84
CA VAL A 15 2.95 -32.55 -13.49
C VAL A 15 4.47 -32.52 -13.41
N LEU A 16 5.15 -33.53 -13.95
CA LEU A 16 6.62 -33.59 -13.98
C LEU A 16 7.22 -32.47 -14.83
N ALA A 17 6.59 -32.12 -15.95
CA ALA A 17 7.02 -31.00 -16.79
C ALA A 17 6.89 -29.66 -16.05
N VAL A 18 5.76 -29.41 -15.37
CA VAL A 18 5.57 -28.20 -14.55
C VAL A 18 6.59 -28.15 -13.41
N ALA A 19 6.76 -29.26 -12.68
CA ALA A 19 7.75 -29.34 -11.60
C ALA A 19 9.18 -29.09 -12.10
N GLY A 20 9.53 -29.63 -13.26
CA GLY A 20 10.82 -29.39 -13.91
C GLY A 20 11.01 -27.93 -14.31
N VAL A 21 9.99 -27.29 -14.89
CA VAL A 21 10.02 -25.85 -15.22
C VAL A 21 10.20 -25.01 -13.97
N VAL A 22 9.46 -25.29 -12.90
CA VAL A 22 9.58 -24.58 -11.61
C VAL A 22 11.00 -24.76 -11.06
N ALA A 23 11.50 -25.99 -10.98
CA ALA A 23 12.84 -26.28 -10.47
C ALA A 23 13.94 -25.55 -11.27
N VAL A 24 13.86 -25.58 -12.61
CA VAL A 24 14.79 -24.85 -13.48
C VAL A 24 14.67 -23.36 -13.27
N ARG A 25 13.46 -22.80 -13.24
CA ARG A 25 13.25 -21.35 -13.03
C ARG A 25 13.77 -20.90 -11.68
N THR A 26 13.52 -21.66 -10.61
CA THR A 26 14.03 -21.36 -9.27
C THR A 26 15.56 -21.45 -9.22
N ALA A 27 16.16 -22.51 -9.79
CA ALA A 27 17.61 -22.70 -9.78
C ALA A 27 18.36 -21.70 -10.68
N THR A 28 17.70 -21.16 -11.71
CA THR A 28 18.31 -20.22 -12.67
C THR A 28 17.86 -18.78 -12.48
N PHE A 29 16.95 -18.49 -11.54
CA PHE A 29 16.53 -17.14 -11.25
C PHE A 29 17.71 -16.34 -10.71
N LYS A 30 18.09 -15.29 -11.45
CA LYS A 30 18.98 -14.25 -10.99
C LYS A 30 18.14 -13.00 -10.79
N ALA A 31 18.06 -12.53 -9.54
CA ALA A 31 17.51 -11.21 -9.28
C ALA A 31 18.28 -10.20 -10.16
N PRO A 32 17.60 -9.23 -10.79
CA PRO A 32 18.28 -8.10 -11.41
C PRO A 32 19.28 -7.52 -10.42
N ALA A 33 20.45 -7.10 -10.91
CA ALA A 33 21.41 -6.41 -10.06
C ALA A 33 20.69 -5.24 -9.38
N SER A 34 20.80 -5.17 -8.05
CA SER A 34 20.30 -4.03 -7.30
C SER A 34 20.88 -2.76 -7.92
N VAL A 35 20.03 -1.75 -8.15
CA VAL A 35 20.50 -0.44 -8.60
C VAL A 35 21.58 0.02 -7.62
N ASP A 36 22.74 0.40 -8.15
CA ASP A 36 23.81 0.95 -7.33
C ASP A 36 23.37 2.32 -6.80
N VAL A 37 22.81 2.31 -5.59
CA VAL A 37 22.38 3.53 -4.90
C VAL A 37 23.57 4.38 -4.43
N ALA A 38 24.80 3.83 -4.41
CA ALA A 38 25.98 4.61 -4.06
C ALA A 38 26.33 5.64 -5.15
N ALA A 39 25.91 5.39 -6.40
CA ALA A 39 26.01 6.36 -7.49
C ALA A 39 24.92 7.44 -7.46
N ALA A 40 23.93 7.34 -6.57
CA ALA A 40 22.88 8.34 -6.46
C ALA A 40 23.41 9.59 -5.74
N ASN A 41 23.25 10.74 -6.38
CA ASN A 41 23.48 12.03 -5.72
C ASN A 41 22.34 12.30 -4.73
N LEU A 42 22.51 11.84 -3.49
CA LEU A 42 21.56 12.08 -2.42
C LEU A 42 21.68 13.54 -1.97
N VAL A 43 20.56 14.26 -2.06
CA VAL A 43 20.42 15.55 -1.37
C VAL A 43 20.36 15.31 0.14
N ALA A 44 20.88 16.27 0.92
CA ALA A 44 20.77 16.21 2.36
C ALA A 44 19.31 16.06 2.78
N ALA A 45 19.05 15.10 3.68
CA ALA A 45 17.70 14.89 4.21
C ALA A 45 17.20 16.18 4.86
N LYS A 46 16.02 16.62 4.44
CA LYS A 46 15.34 17.72 5.14
C LYS A 46 14.84 17.20 6.49
N PRO A 47 14.95 17.99 7.57
CA PRO A 47 14.41 17.58 8.85
C PRO A 47 12.90 17.39 8.74
N VAL A 48 12.42 16.25 9.24
CA VAL A 48 10.99 15.95 9.32
C VAL A 48 10.52 16.30 10.73
N ASP A 49 9.45 17.08 10.82
CA ASP A 49 8.75 17.32 12.08
C ASP A 49 7.96 16.05 12.44
N THR A 50 8.58 15.20 13.27
CA THR A 50 8.03 13.91 13.66
C THR A 50 6.77 14.04 14.50
N ALA A 51 6.67 15.09 15.31
CA ALA A 51 5.47 15.35 16.12
C ALA A 51 4.29 15.71 15.22
N ARG A 52 4.52 16.57 14.22
CA ARG A 52 3.48 16.89 13.22
C ARG A 52 3.11 15.69 12.37
N ALA A 53 4.10 14.90 11.91
CA ALA A 53 3.84 13.68 11.15
C ALA A 53 2.98 12.69 11.95
N ALA A 54 3.32 12.45 13.22
CA ALA A 54 2.53 11.60 14.12
C ALA A 54 1.11 12.14 14.33
N ALA A 55 0.95 13.46 14.53
CA ALA A 55 -0.35 14.09 14.68
C ALA A 55 -1.20 14.02 13.40
N ASN A 56 -0.58 14.11 12.23
CA ASN A 56 -1.26 13.94 10.94
C ASN A 56 -1.72 12.50 10.74
N LEU A 57 -0.86 11.51 11.00
CA LEU A 57 -1.23 10.09 10.92
C LEU A 57 -2.38 9.76 11.88
N ALA A 58 -2.31 10.26 13.11
CA ALA A 58 -3.38 10.16 14.10
C ALA A 58 -4.71 10.73 13.57
N GLN A 59 -4.69 11.87 12.88
CA GLN A 59 -5.90 12.42 12.25
C GLN A 59 -6.38 11.54 11.08
N ALA A 60 -5.48 11.07 10.22
CA ALA A 60 -5.81 10.23 9.07
C ALA A 60 -6.49 8.90 9.47
N ILE A 61 -6.10 8.33 10.61
CA ILE A 61 -6.71 7.11 11.19
C ILE A 61 -8.21 7.29 11.47
N ARG A 62 -8.67 8.50 11.75
CA ARG A 62 -10.07 8.77 12.11
C ARG A 62 -11.03 8.65 10.93
N PHE A 63 -10.53 8.75 9.70
CA PHE A 63 -11.33 8.51 8.50
C PHE A 63 -11.47 7.00 8.29
N GLN A 64 -12.67 6.45 8.48
CA GLN A 64 -12.91 5.02 8.49
C GLN A 64 -13.12 4.49 7.07
N THR A 65 -12.07 4.58 6.25
CA THR A 65 -11.97 4.04 4.89
C THR A 65 -11.96 2.51 4.90
N ILE A 66 -12.96 1.89 5.53
CA ILE A 66 -13.02 0.44 5.75
C ILE A 66 -13.50 -0.22 4.47
N SER A 67 -12.70 -1.15 3.93
CA SER A 67 -13.10 -2.00 2.82
C SER A 67 -13.56 -3.36 3.32
N HIS A 68 -14.75 -3.75 2.90
CA HIS A 68 -15.42 -4.99 3.25
C HIS A 68 -15.33 -6.02 2.12
N GLN A 69 -15.64 -7.27 2.45
CA GLN A 69 -15.72 -8.34 1.45
C GLN A 69 -16.85 -8.08 0.43
N ASP A 70 -17.95 -7.47 0.89
CA ASP A 70 -19.00 -6.91 0.04
C ASP A 70 -18.81 -5.39 -0.04
N GLN A 71 -18.46 -4.90 -1.23
CA GLN A 71 -18.23 -3.46 -1.46
C GLN A 71 -19.47 -2.60 -1.18
N ALA A 72 -20.68 -3.18 -1.18
CA ALA A 72 -21.90 -2.47 -0.83
C ALA A 72 -21.92 -1.97 0.63
N ASP A 73 -21.12 -2.60 1.50
CA ASP A 73 -21.00 -2.22 2.92
C ASP A 73 -19.98 -1.09 3.15
N ASP A 74 -19.20 -0.73 2.13
CA ASP A 74 -18.24 0.36 2.22
C ASP A 74 -18.96 1.71 2.35
N LEU A 75 -18.28 2.67 2.97
CA LEU A 75 -18.74 4.04 3.12
C LEU A 75 -17.89 4.99 2.27
N PRO A 76 -18.19 5.18 0.97
CA PRO A 76 -17.40 6.03 0.07
C PRO A 76 -17.11 7.44 0.60
N ALA A 77 -18.04 8.02 1.36
CA ALA A 77 -17.89 9.34 1.96
C ALA A 77 -16.66 9.46 2.89
N GLU A 78 -16.15 8.35 3.45
CA GLU A 78 -14.92 8.37 4.25
C GLU A 78 -13.67 8.63 3.39
N TRP A 79 -13.65 8.17 2.14
CA TRP A 79 -12.59 8.52 1.19
C TRP A 79 -12.68 9.98 0.79
N ASP A 80 -13.88 10.50 0.53
CA ASP A 80 -14.07 11.93 0.24
C ASP A 80 -13.55 12.83 1.38
N ARG A 81 -13.83 12.44 2.64
CA ARG A 81 -13.33 13.14 3.83
C ARG A 81 -11.81 13.07 3.95
N LEU A 82 -11.22 11.89 3.74
CA LEU A 82 -9.77 11.72 3.72
C LEU A 82 -9.13 12.59 2.63
N HIS A 83 -9.70 12.60 1.42
CA HIS A 83 -9.20 13.37 0.28
C HIS A 83 -9.27 14.88 0.51
N ALA A 84 -10.35 15.36 1.12
CA ALA A 84 -10.49 16.77 1.50
C ALA A 84 -9.46 17.15 2.59
N TRP A 85 -9.24 16.27 3.56
CA TRP A 85 -8.24 16.47 4.60
C TRP A 85 -6.81 16.46 4.03
N LEU A 86 -6.48 15.55 3.09
CA LEU A 86 -5.17 15.50 2.43
C LEU A 86 -4.85 16.83 1.72
N GLN A 87 -5.82 17.37 0.97
CA GLN A 87 -5.68 18.65 0.27
C GLN A 87 -5.42 19.81 1.23
N THR A 88 -6.13 19.83 2.36
CA THR A 88 -6.00 20.86 3.39
C THR A 88 -4.68 20.74 4.17
N THR A 89 -4.25 19.51 4.46
CA THR A 89 -3.11 19.22 5.33
C THR A 89 -1.77 19.34 4.58
N TYR A 90 -1.76 19.01 3.29
CA TYR A 90 -0.57 19.01 2.43
C TYR A 90 -0.70 19.94 1.22
N PRO A 91 -0.94 21.25 1.44
CA PRO A 91 -1.17 22.19 0.33
C PRO A 91 0.04 22.35 -0.58
N ALA A 92 1.26 22.26 -0.04
CA ALA A 92 2.48 22.34 -0.83
C ALA A 92 2.65 21.15 -1.79
N ALA A 93 2.30 19.93 -1.36
CA ALA A 93 2.34 18.76 -2.21
C ALA A 93 1.29 18.87 -3.34
N HIS A 94 0.07 19.27 -2.99
CA HIS A 94 -1.01 19.48 -3.96
C HIS A 94 -0.77 20.64 -4.92
N ALA A 95 0.05 21.63 -4.53
CA ALA A 95 0.50 22.69 -5.43
C ALA A 95 1.62 22.24 -6.38
N ALA A 96 2.47 21.30 -5.95
CA ALA A 96 3.61 20.82 -6.72
C ALA A 96 3.26 19.68 -7.69
N MET A 97 2.17 18.95 -7.43
CA MET A 97 1.78 17.75 -8.15
C MET A 97 0.43 17.93 -8.83
N THR A 98 0.26 17.33 -10.01
CA THR A 98 -1.06 17.17 -10.60
C THR A 98 -1.77 16.03 -9.87
N ARG A 99 -3.00 16.28 -9.40
CA ARG A 99 -3.85 15.28 -8.74
C ARG A 99 -4.98 14.85 -9.67
N GLU A 100 -5.09 13.55 -9.87
CA GLU A 100 -6.17 12.91 -10.61
C GLU A 100 -6.92 11.95 -9.68
N VAL A 101 -8.25 11.97 -9.75
CA VAL A 101 -9.11 11.01 -9.04
C VAL A 101 -9.72 10.10 -10.09
N LEU A 102 -9.30 8.84 -10.07
CA LEU A 102 -9.85 7.81 -10.97
C LEU A 102 -11.06 7.13 -10.32
N THR A 103 -11.71 6.23 -11.05
CA THR A 103 -12.84 5.45 -10.56
C THR A 103 -12.49 4.73 -9.24
N GLY A 104 -13.42 4.76 -8.27
CA GLY A 104 -13.23 4.10 -6.98
C GLY A 104 -12.29 4.82 -6.02
N HIS A 105 -12.22 6.15 -6.04
CA HIS A 105 -11.41 6.98 -5.13
C HIS A 105 -9.90 6.73 -5.21
N THR A 106 -9.42 6.14 -6.32
CA THR A 106 -7.98 5.98 -6.56
C THR A 106 -7.37 7.35 -6.83
N LEU A 107 -6.33 7.70 -6.08
CA LEU A 107 -5.57 8.93 -6.24
C LEU A 107 -4.31 8.66 -7.04
N VAL A 108 -4.10 9.45 -8.09
CA VAL A 108 -2.83 9.50 -8.82
C VAL A 108 -2.27 10.91 -8.66
N TYR A 109 -1.07 10.99 -8.10
CA TYR A 109 -0.29 12.22 -8.01
C TYR A 109 0.90 12.13 -8.95
N THR A 110 0.97 13.07 -9.89
CA THR A 110 2.09 13.17 -10.83
C THR A 110 2.96 14.36 -10.46
N TRP A 111 4.19 14.08 -10.02
CA TRP A 111 5.21 15.10 -9.81
C TRP A 111 6.21 15.09 -10.97
N ALA A 112 6.21 16.15 -11.78
CA ALA A 112 7.17 16.28 -12.87
C ALA A 112 8.60 16.46 -12.31
N GLY A 113 9.46 15.48 -12.59
CA GLY A 113 10.88 15.56 -12.23
C GLY A 113 11.60 16.66 -13.01
N SER A 114 12.65 17.22 -12.42
CA SER A 114 13.46 18.29 -13.04
C SER A 114 14.28 17.83 -14.25
N ASN A 115 14.49 16.51 -14.41
CA ASN A 115 15.17 15.92 -15.56
C ASN A 115 14.28 14.87 -16.23
N PRO A 116 13.64 15.19 -17.38
CA PRO A 116 12.74 14.27 -18.07
C PRO A 116 13.44 13.09 -18.77
N ALA A 117 14.78 13.08 -18.85
CA ALA A 117 15.54 11.98 -19.44
C ALA A 117 15.73 10.79 -18.46
N LEU A 118 15.42 10.96 -17.18
CA LEU A 118 15.52 9.89 -16.19
C LEU A 118 14.25 9.03 -16.19
N PRO A 119 14.35 7.72 -15.89
CA PRO A 119 13.18 6.87 -15.68
C PRO A 119 12.32 7.38 -14.51
N PRO A 120 10.98 7.29 -14.61
CA PRO A 120 10.09 7.63 -13.51
C PRO A 120 10.22 6.61 -12.36
N ILE A 121 9.86 7.05 -11.16
CA ILE A 121 9.61 6.17 -10.02
C ILE A 121 8.12 6.17 -9.70
N VAL A 122 7.60 5.04 -9.24
CA VAL A 122 6.23 4.92 -8.74
C VAL A 122 6.31 4.59 -7.27
N LEU A 123 5.71 5.47 -6.45
CA LEU A 123 5.46 5.22 -5.04
C LEU A 123 3.99 4.84 -4.92
N MET A 124 3.69 3.80 -4.15
CA MET A 124 2.34 3.30 -3.97
C MET A 124 2.08 3.07 -2.49
N ALA A 125 0.89 3.45 -2.08
CA ALA A 125 0.29 3.14 -0.80
C ALA A 125 -1.20 2.88 -1.03
N HIS A 126 -1.88 2.27 -0.06
CA HIS A 126 -3.34 2.15 -0.11
C HIS A 126 -3.99 2.99 0.99
N GLN A 127 -5.27 3.33 0.77
CA GLN A 127 -6.02 4.26 1.63
C GLN A 127 -7.00 3.52 2.52
N ASP A 128 -7.43 2.34 2.09
CA ASP A 128 -8.41 1.54 2.78
C ASP A 128 -7.79 0.85 3.99
N VAL A 129 -8.66 0.35 4.86
CA VAL A 129 -8.25 -0.42 6.02
C VAL A 129 -9.19 -1.60 6.20
N VAL A 130 -8.68 -2.65 6.83
CA VAL A 130 -9.52 -3.79 7.19
C VAL A 130 -10.45 -3.46 8.36
N PRO A 131 -11.63 -4.11 8.45
CA PRO A 131 -12.50 -4.00 9.61
C PRO A 131 -11.80 -4.36 10.93
N VAL A 132 -12.40 -3.92 12.02
CA VAL A 132 -12.07 -4.43 13.36
C VAL A 132 -12.76 -5.78 13.51
N THR A 133 -12.06 -6.80 14.01
CA THR A 133 -12.68 -8.10 14.25
C THR A 133 -13.82 -7.93 15.25
N PRO A 134 -15.07 -8.31 14.91
CA PRO A 134 -16.21 -8.12 15.79
C PRO A 134 -15.98 -8.79 17.16
N GLY A 135 -16.26 -8.06 18.24
CA GLY A 135 -16.06 -8.54 19.61
C GLY A 135 -14.63 -8.39 20.14
N SER A 136 -13.69 -7.88 19.33
CA SER A 136 -12.32 -7.60 19.77
C SER A 136 -12.11 -6.17 20.27
N GLU A 137 -13.14 -5.32 20.26
CA GLU A 137 -13.05 -3.89 20.55
C GLU A 137 -12.44 -3.61 21.93
N ALA A 138 -12.78 -4.44 22.92
CA ALA A 138 -12.26 -4.35 24.28
C ALA A 138 -10.78 -4.76 24.41
N SER A 139 -10.22 -5.47 23.42
CA SER A 139 -8.81 -5.86 23.39
C SER A 139 -7.89 -4.73 22.92
N TRP A 140 -8.45 -3.63 22.43
CA TRP A 140 -7.67 -2.48 22.00
C TRP A 140 -7.36 -1.57 23.20
N THR A 141 -6.08 -1.25 23.40
CA THR A 141 -5.64 -0.26 24.40
C THR A 141 -6.23 1.12 24.14
N HIS A 142 -6.34 1.51 22.87
CA HIS A 142 -7.00 2.72 22.41
C HIS A 142 -7.99 2.35 21.30
N ALA A 143 -9.15 3.00 21.27
CA ALA A 143 -10.17 2.69 20.28
C ALA A 143 -9.61 2.70 18.85
N PRO A 144 -9.93 1.71 18.00
CA PRO A 144 -9.23 1.45 16.73
C PRO A 144 -9.11 2.67 15.81
N PHE A 145 -10.11 3.53 15.79
CA PHE A 145 -10.16 4.71 14.92
C PHE A 145 -10.02 6.04 15.68
N ALA A 146 -9.56 6.03 16.94
CA ALA A 146 -9.35 7.26 17.71
C ALA A 146 -8.13 8.06 17.24
N GLY A 147 -7.11 7.38 16.71
CA GLY A 147 -5.85 8.00 16.29
C GLY A 147 -5.16 8.67 17.48
N VAL A 148 -4.65 7.85 18.40
CA VAL A 148 -4.04 8.33 19.64
C VAL A 148 -2.53 8.31 19.50
N VAL A 149 -1.87 9.42 19.81
CA VAL A 149 -0.41 9.45 19.97
C VAL A 149 -0.09 9.22 21.45
N ALA A 150 0.45 8.05 21.78
CA ALA A 150 0.77 7.65 23.15
C ALA A 150 1.91 6.63 23.16
N ASP A 151 2.67 6.58 24.26
CA ASP A 151 3.72 5.59 24.49
C ASP A 151 4.77 5.49 23.37
N GLY A 152 5.07 6.64 22.74
CA GLY A 152 6.03 6.72 21.64
C GLY A 152 5.51 6.19 20.29
N ALA A 153 4.21 5.90 20.17
CA ALA A 153 3.59 5.36 18.97
C ALA A 153 2.30 6.10 18.57
N VAL A 154 1.87 5.88 17.34
CA VAL A 154 0.53 6.24 16.87
C VAL A 154 -0.35 4.99 16.87
N TRP A 155 -1.39 5.00 17.67
CA TRP A 155 -2.31 3.88 17.86
C TRP A 155 -3.54 4.03 16.99
N GLY A 156 -3.79 3.01 16.15
CA GLY A 156 -5.04 2.83 15.44
C GLY A 156 -4.96 1.91 14.23
N ARG A 157 -6.13 1.46 13.77
CA ARG A 157 -6.29 0.73 12.51
C ARG A 157 -5.90 1.64 11.35
N GLY A 158 -4.99 1.16 10.50
CA GLY A 158 -4.41 1.95 9.42
C GLY A 158 -3.05 2.55 9.72
N ALA A 159 -2.58 2.55 10.98
CA ALA A 159 -1.32 3.19 11.34
C ALA A 159 -0.10 2.61 10.62
N ILE A 160 -0.01 1.27 10.56
CA ILE A 160 1.05 0.56 9.83
C ILE A 160 0.61 0.18 8.43
N ASP A 161 -0.65 -0.23 8.27
CA ASP A 161 -1.19 -0.76 7.02
C ASP A 161 -2.44 0.04 6.61
N ASP A 162 -2.30 1.08 5.78
CA ASP A 162 -1.03 1.61 5.22
C ASP A 162 -0.97 3.15 5.23
N LYS A 163 -1.79 3.80 6.06
CA LYS A 163 -1.86 5.27 6.14
C LYS A 163 -0.56 5.90 6.65
N GLY A 164 0.31 5.13 7.30
CA GLY A 164 1.63 5.60 7.70
C GLY A 164 2.58 5.79 6.52
N SER A 165 2.42 5.01 5.44
CA SER A 165 3.23 5.12 4.22
C SER A 165 2.65 6.10 3.20
N LEU A 166 1.33 6.34 3.26
CA LEU A 166 0.57 7.27 2.42
C LEU A 166 0.90 8.75 2.68
#